data_AF-A0A940C648-F1
#
_entry.id   AF-A0A940C648-F1
#
_cell.length_a   1.000
_cell.length_b   1.000
_cell.length_c   1.000
_cell.angle_alpha   90.00
_cell.angle_beta   90.00
_cell.angle_gamma   90.00
#
_symmetry.space_group_name_H-M   'P 1'
#
loop_
_entity.id
_entity.type
_entity.pdbx_description
1 polymer ?
#
loop_
_entity_poly.entity_id
_entity_poly.type
_entity_poly.pdbx_seq_one_letter_code
_entity_poly.pdbx_strand_id
1 'polypeptide(L)'
;MNADLVSYRYTRDELSTLLLILDLPPFPGVQLPPIDEAAYRAAVDSLADSGLVTPAGDRAIVDQLTALLLLSIAKSRFHIRFDAPDRAIALWRCPLLCVMGVFPEQGECSLTPVPSLAGCDAALSGALTRCGFPISVASPLLDGETLSASNAEELTAVKARLLHLASAAESETA
;
A
#
# COMPACT_ATOMS: atom_id res chain seq x y z
N MET A 1 -1.74 4.17 -25.20
CA MET A 1 -2.85 3.66 -24.35
C MET A 1 -2.28 3.55 -22.94
N ASN A 2 -2.70 4.42 -22.02
CA ASN A 2 -2.42 4.18 -20.61
C ASN A 2 -3.19 2.93 -20.23
N ALA A 3 -2.51 1.89 -19.77
CA ALA A 3 -3.20 0.76 -19.15
C ALA A 3 -3.90 1.32 -17.91
N ASP A 4 -5.23 1.23 -17.85
CA ASP A 4 -5.97 1.62 -16.66
C ASP A 4 -5.45 0.82 -15.48
N LEU A 5 -4.83 1.51 -14.52
CA LEU A 5 -4.31 0.88 -13.32
C LEU A 5 -5.48 0.44 -12.45
N VAL A 6 -5.51 -0.83 -12.08
CA VAL A 6 -6.50 -1.36 -11.14
C VAL A 6 -6.04 -1.02 -9.72
N SER A 7 -6.90 -0.31 -8.97
CA SER A 7 -6.65 0.04 -7.58
C SER A 7 -7.68 -0.65 -6.70
N TYR A 8 -7.20 -1.48 -5.78
CA TYR A 8 -8.01 -2.15 -4.76
C TYR A 8 -8.16 -1.19 -3.59
N ARG A 9 -9.40 -0.91 -3.20
CA ARG A 9 -9.71 0.02 -2.11
C ARG A 9 -10.32 -0.74 -0.96
N TYR A 10 -9.91 -0.36 0.23
CA TYR A 10 -10.34 -0.94 1.49
C TYR A 10 -10.56 0.18 2.48
N THR A 11 -11.50 0.02 3.39
CA THR A 11 -11.43 0.75 4.65
C THR A 11 -10.24 0.25 5.49
N ARG A 12 -9.85 1.01 6.50
CA ARG A 12 -8.81 0.56 7.44
C ARG A 12 -9.20 -0.72 8.16
N ASP A 13 -10.48 -0.86 8.52
CA ASP A 13 -11.00 -2.04 9.23
C ASP A 13 -11.05 -3.28 8.33
N GLU A 14 -11.42 -3.11 7.06
CA GLU A 14 -11.35 -4.17 6.06
C GLU A 14 -9.91 -4.66 5.85
N LEU A 15 -8.96 -3.74 5.72
CA LEU A 15 -7.55 -4.14 5.58
C LEU A 15 -7.03 -4.82 6.85
N SER A 16 -7.32 -4.30 8.04
CA SER A 16 -6.99 -4.96 9.32
C SER A 16 -7.56 -6.37 9.39
N THR A 17 -8.83 -6.53 9.01
CA THR A 17 -9.53 -7.82 8.97
C THR A 17 -8.87 -8.79 8.01
N LEU A 18 -8.51 -8.35 6.81
CA LEU A 18 -7.82 -9.18 5.82
C LEU A 18 -6.44 -9.66 6.33
N LEU A 19 -5.69 -8.78 7.00
CA LEU A 19 -4.40 -9.17 7.59
C LEU A 19 -4.59 -10.19 8.71
N LEU A 20 -5.61 -10.04 9.55
CA LEU A 20 -5.93 -11.00 10.61
C LEU A 20 -6.34 -12.36 10.06
N ILE A 21 -7.23 -12.41 9.05
CA ILE A 21 -7.66 -13.66 8.42
C ILE A 21 -6.47 -14.42 7.81
N LEU A 22 -5.52 -13.69 7.22
CA LEU A 22 -4.33 -14.25 6.58
C LEU A 22 -3.17 -14.50 7.55
N ASP A 23 -3.33 -14.21 8.85
CA ASP A 23 -2.27 -14.29 9.87
C ASP A 23 -1.01 -13.51 9.46
N LEU A 24 -1.20 -12.28 8.97
CA LEU A 24 -0.13 -11.40 8.52
C LEU A 24 0.14 -10.31 9.55
N PRO A 25 1.43 -9.97 9.79
CA PRO A 25 1.76 -8.80 10.60
C PRO A 25 1.30 -7.52 9.90
N PRO A 26 1.09 -6.42 10.66
CA PRO A 26 0.88 -5.11 10.07
C PRO A 26 1.99 -4.75 9.10
N PHE A 27 1.63 -4.09 7.99
CA PHE A 27 2.64 -3.69 7.02
C PHE A 27 3.62 -2.68 7.63
N PRO A 28 4.93 -2.82 7.36
CA PRO A 28 5.93 -1.90 7.86
C PRO A 28 5.57 -0.44 7.58
N GLY A 29 5.40 0.32 8.65
CA GLY A 29 5.09 1.75 8.59
C GLY A 29 3.66 2.11 8.21
N VAL A 30 2.76 1.15 8.09
CA VAL A 30 1.31 1.42 8.04
C VAL A 30 0.73 1.18 9.42
N GLN A 31 0.27 2.25 10.08
CA GLN A 31 -0.47 2.11 11.34
C GLN A 31 -1.94 1.84 11.07
N LEU A 32 -2.33 0.57 11.14
CA LEU A 32 -3.73 0.18 11.19
C LEU A 32 -4.20 0.15 12.64
N PRO A 33 -5.42 0.64 12.94
CA PRO A 33 -5.94 0.60 14.29
C PRO A 33 -6.18 -0.87 14.68
N PRO A 34 -6.04 -1.22 15.96
CA PRO A 34 -6.54 -2.49 16.45
C PRO A 34 -8.05 -2.54 16.18
N ILE A 35 -8.52 -3.66 15.64
CA ILE A 35 -9.92 -3.87 15.32
C ILE A 35 -10.60 -4.62 16.47
N ASP A 36 -11.74 -4.12 16.93
CA ASP A 36 -12.55 -4.83 17.92
C ASP A 36 -13.43 -5.90 17.27
N GLU A 37 -14.09 -6.73 18.08
CA GLU A 37 -14.89 -7.84 17.58
C GLU A 37 -16.09 -7.38 16.72
N ALA A 38 -16.70 -6.25 17.05
CA ALA A 38 -17.86 -5.74 16.32
C ALA A 38 -17.45 -5.21 14.94
N ALA A 39 -16.37 -4.43 14.88
CA ALA A 39 -15.78 -3.93 13.65
C ALA A 39 -15.25 -5.07 12.78
N TYR A 40 -14.66 -6.11 13.38
CA TYR A 40 -14.21 -7.30 12.65
C TYR A 40 -15.37 -8.01 11.95
N ARG A 41 -16.49 -8.25 12.66
CA ARG A 41 -17.67 -8.89 12.05
C ARG A 41 -18.23 -8.04 10.91
N ALA A 42 -18.39 -6.73 11.13
CA ALA A 42 -18.87 -5.81 10.11
C ALA A 42 -17.96 -5.77 8.87
N ALA A 43 -16.65 -5.80 9.07
CA ALA A 43 -15.68 -5.85 7.98
C ALA A 43 -15.71 -7.19 7.23
N VAL A 44 -15.86 -8.33 7.92
CA VAL A 44 -16.06 -9.64 7.27
C VAL A 44 -17.31 -9.64 6.40
N ASP A 45 -18.42 -9.11 6.90
CA ASP A 45 -19.67 -9.00 6.15
C ASP A 45 -19.50 -8.10 4.91
N SER A 46 -18.86 -6.93 5.06
CA SER A 46 -18.55 -6.02 3.94
C SER A 46 -17.68 -6.71 2.87
N LEU A 47 -16.63 -7.41 3.29
CA LEU A 47 -15.73 -8.15 2.39
C LEU A 47 -16.42 -9.35 1.74
N ALA A 48 -17.40 -9.95 2.41
CA ALA A 48 -18.21 -11.03 1.85
C ALA A 48 -19.18 -10.51 0.79
N ASP A 49 -19.84 -9.38 1.04
CA ASP A 49 -20.70 -8.70 0.09
C ASP A 49 -19.93 -8.27 -1.17
N SER A 50 -18.66 -7.90 -1.01
CA SER A 50 -17.78 -7.57 -2.14
C SER A 50 -17.17 -8.80 -2.84
N GLY A 51 -17.45 -10.02 -2.37
CA GLY A 51 -16.91 -11.27 -2.91
C GLY A 51 -15.41 -11.48 -2.67
N LEU A 52 -14.80 -10.69 -1.79
CA LEU A 52 -13.37 -10.79 -1.44
C LEU A 52 -13.11 -11.78 -0.31
N VAL A 53 -14.13 -12.09 0.47
CA VAL A 53 -14.11 -13.09 1.53
C VAL A 53 -15.29 -14.03 1.38
N THR A 54 -15.08 -15.32 1.64
CA THR A 54 -16.14 -16.31 1.78
C THR A 54 -16.12 -16.87 3.20
N PRO A 55 -17.16 -16.61 4.02
CA PRO A 55 -17.32 -17.24 5.32
C PRO A 55 -17.42 -18.77 5.19
N ALA A 56 -16.68 -19.49 6.02
CA ALA A 56 -16.56 -20.95 6.03
C ALA A 56 -16.58 -21.49 7.46
N GLY A 57 -17.75 -21.46 8.10
CA GLY A 57 -17.90 -21.76 9.53
C GLY A 57 -17.25 -20.68 10.39
N ASP A 58 -16.40 -21.09 11.33
CA ASP A 58 -15.62 -20.17 12.19
C ASP A 58 -14.39 -19.56 11.49
N ARG A 59 -14.27 -19.77 10.18
CA ARG A 59 -13.16 -19.28 9.35
C ARG A 59 -13.66 -18.44 8.19
N ALA A 60 -12.75 -17.71 7.59
CA ALA A 60 -12.97 -16.95 6.36
C ALA A 60 -11.92 -17.36 5.32
N ILE A 61 -12.34 -17.49 4.07
CA ILE A 61 -11.45 -17.71 2.93
C ILE A 61 -11.35 -16.41 2.16
N VAL A 62 -10.14 -15.90 1.97
CA VAL A 62 -9.89 -14.68 1.17
C VAL A 62 -9.77 -15.07 -0.31
N ASP A 63 -10.30 -14.23 -1.20
CA ASP A 63 -10.09 -14.31 -2.64
C ASP A 63 -8.59 -14.49 -2.97
N GLN A 64 -8.31 -15.32 -3.98
CA GLN A 64 -6.95 -15.71 -4.31
C GLN A 64 -6.08 -14.52 -4.73
N LEU A 65 -6.63 -13.56 -5.47
CA LEU A 65 -5.87 -12.42 -5.97
C LEU A 65 -5.52 -11.46 -4.82
N THR A 66 -6.50 -11.17 -3.96
CA THR A 66 -6.30 -10.35 -2.75
C THR A 66 -5.29 -11.00 -1.80
N ALA A 67 -5.42 -12.31 -1.55
CA ALA A 67 -4.50 -13.05 -0.70
C ALA A 67 -3.07 -13.01 -1.27
N LEU A 68 -2.89 -13.25 -2.57
CA LEU A 68 -1.58 -13.19 -3.22
C LEU A 68 -0.95 -11.80 -3.15
N LEU A 69 -1.75 -10.73 -3.34
CA LEU A 69 -1.28 -9.36 -3.24
C LEU A 69 -0.78 -9.04 -1.83
N LEU A 70 -1.60 -9.31 -0.81
CA LEU A 70 -1.26 -9.03 0.59
C LEU A 70 -0.08 -9.87 1.07
N LEU A 71 -0.03 -11.16 0.71
CA LEU A 71 1.11 -12.05 1.01
C LEU A 71 2.40 -11.56 0.34
N SER A 72 2.31 -11.05 -0.89
CA SER A 72 3.46 -10.51 -1.62
C SER A 72 4.02 -9.27 -0.94
N ILE A 73 3.15 -8.37 -0.48
CA ILE A 73 3.51 -7.18 0.29
C ILE A 73 4.14 -7.58 1.63
N ALA A 74 3.48 -8.45 2.40
CA ALA A 74 3.96 -8.87 3.72
C ALA A 74 5.33 -9.57 3.67
N LYS A 75 5.60 -10.33 2.60
CA LYS A 75 6.89 -11.01 2.37
C LYS A 75 7.93 -10.12 1.68
N SER A 76 7.55 -8.91 1.25
CA SER A 76 8.48 -8.01 0.60
C SER A 76 9.53 -7.53 1.60
N ARG A 77 10.79 -7.81 1.27
CA ARG A 77 11.95 -7.35 2.05
C ARG A 77 12.31 -5.89 1.78
N PHE A 78 11.69 -5.29 0.75
CA PHE A 78 12.06 -3.97 0.27
C PHE A 78 10.82 -3.10 0.16
N HIS A 79 10.80 -2.03 0.95
CA HIS A 79 9.79 -1.00 0.83
C HIS A 79 10.39 0.39 0.98
N ILE A 80 9.83 1.35 0.24
CA ILE A 80 10.08 2.76 0.48
C ILE A 80 8.81 3.33 1.09
N ARG A 81 8.96 4.08 2.18
CA ARG A 81 7.86 4.76 2.85
C ARG A 81 8.01 6.28 2.72
N PHE A 82 6.86 6.91 2.60
CA PHE A 82 6.68 8.34 2.55
C PHE A 82 5.65 8.72 3.59
N ASP A 83 6.07 9.52 4.56
CA ASP A 83 5.21 10.00 5.63
C ASP A 83 4.89 11.48 5.43
N ALA A 84 3.62 11.82 5.61
CA ALA A 84 3.15 13.18 5.86
C ALA A 84 2.42 13.19 7.22
N PRO A 85 2.13 14.38 7.80
CA PRO A 85 1.54 14.49 9.13
C PRO A 85 0.25 13.68 9.34
N ASP A 86 -0.50 13.42 8.28
CA ASP A 86 -1.85 12.86 8.28
C ASP A 86 -2.03 11.67 7.33
N ARG A 87 -0.96 11.14 6.70
CA ARG A 87 -1.04 10.09 5.67
C ARG A 87 0.30 9.40 5.42
N ALA A 88 0.26 8.18 4.87
CA ALA A 88 1.46 7.44 4.49
C ALA A 88 1.29 6.81 3.10
N ILE A 89 2.34 6.89 2.29
CA ILE A 89 2.44 6.16 1.02
C ILE A 89 3.61 5.19 1.14
N ALA A 90 3.39 3.94 0.76
CA ALA A 90 4.43 2.92 0.74
C ALA A 90 4.50 2.24 -0.63
N LEU A 91 5.72 1.95 -1.07
CA LEU A 91 5.99 1.20 -2.28
C LEU A 91 6.73 -0.08 -1.90
N TRP A 92 6.14 -1.25 -2.17
CA TRP A 92 6.80 -2.54 -1.98
C TRP A 92 7.29 -3.13 -3.29
N ARG A 93 8.49 -3.72 -3.26
CA ARG A 93 9.01 -4.55 -4.35
C ARG A 93 8.67 -6.01 -4.07
N CYS A 94 7.67 -6.51 -4.79
CA CYS A 94 7.33 -7.93 -4.83
C CYS A 94 7.65 -8.44 -6.26
N PRO A 95 7.22 -9.66 -6.67
CA PRO A 95 7.26 -10.02 -8.10
C PRO A 95 6.57 -8.98 -9.00
N LEU A 96 5.62 -8.23 -8.45
CA LEU A 96 5.09 -6.96 -8.97
C LEU A 96 5.39 -5.83 -7.96
N LEU A 97 5.51 -4.59 -8.44
CA LEU A 97 5.59 -3.43 -7.57
C LEU A 97 4.19 -3.10 -7.06
N CYS A 98 4.02 -2.72 -5.79
CA CYS A 98 2.72 -2.31 -5.26
C CYS A 98 2.84 -0.97 -4.55
N VAL A 99 2.05 0.00 -5.00
CA VAL A 99 1.88 1.29 -4.31
C VAL A 99 0.70 1.19 -3.38
N MET A 100 0.88 1.61 -2.13
CA MET A 100 -0.20 1.79 -1.19
C MET A 100 -0.29 3.21 -0.71
N GLY A 101 -1.50 3.74 -0.70
CA GLY A 101 -1.85 4.95 0.02
C GLY A 101 -2.69 4.60 1.24
N VAL A 102 -2.31 5.15 2.40
CA VAL A 102 -3.09 5.15 3.63
C VAL A 102 -3.58 6.57 3.84
N PHE A 103 -4.90 6.72 3.93
CA PHE A 103 -5.58 8.01 4.03
C PHE A 103 -6.40 8.06 5.34
N PRO A 104 -5.74 8.31 6.50
CA PRO A 104 -6.34 8.30 7.83
C PRO A 104 -7.61 9.14 7.99
N GLU A 105 -7.65 10.36 7.44
CA GLU A 105 -8.83 11.24 7.57
C GLU A 105 -10.05 10.72 6.80
N GLN A 106 -9.81 10.01 5.71
CA GLN A 106 -10.83 9.37 4.88
C GLN A 106 -11.18 7.97 5.37
N GLY A 107 -10.38 7.39 6.28
CA GLY A 107 -10.54 6.01 6.73
C GLY A 107 -10.21 4.98 5.66
N GLU A 108 -9.50 5.36 4.59
CA GLU A 108 -9.29 4.53 3.40
C GLU A 108 -7.84 4.05 3.27
N CYS A 109 -7.70 2.90 2.64
CA CYS A 109 -6.45 2.31 2.16
C CYS A 109 -6.63 1.93 0.69
N SER A 110 -5.59 2.15 -0.12
CA SER A 110 -5.57 1.70 -1.51
C SER A 110 -4.33 0.87 -1.78
N LEU A 111 -4.46 -0.18 -2.59
CA LEU A 111 -3.37 -1.01 -3.10
C LEU A 111 -3.42 -1.00 -4.62
N THR A 112 -2.35 -0.55 -5.25
CA THR A 112 -2.26 -0.44 -6.71
C THR A 112 -1.03 -1.22 -7.19
N PRO A 113 -1.20 -2.46 -7.66
CA PRO A 113 -0.11 -3.19 -8.30
C PRO A 113 0.26 -2.50 -9.62
N VAL A 114 1.56 -2.36 -9.87
CA VAL A 114 2.10 -1.76 -11.08
C VAL A 114 3.14 -2.70 -11.71
N PRO A 115 3.15 -2.82 -13.05
CA PRO A 115 3.98 -3.80 -13.75
C PRO A 115 5.46 -3.44 -13.76
N SER A 116 5.79 -2.17 -13.53
CA SER A 116 7.16 -1.66 -13.54
C SER A 116 7.24 -0.31 -12.82
N LEU A 117 8.47 0.16 -12.58
CA LEU A 117 8.73 1.48 -12.01
C LEU A 117 8.14 2.63 -12.85
N ALA A 118 8.04 2.46 -14.18
CA ALA A 118 7.39 3.45 -15.04
C ALA A 118 5.87 3.54 -14.79
N GLY A 119 5.25 2.46 -14.31
CA GLY A 119 3.84 2.44 -13.90
C GLY A 119 3.62 3.06 -12.52
N CYS A 120 4.68 3.21 -11.70
CA CYS A 120 4.57 3.85 -10.40
C CYS A 120 4.15 5.31 -10.54
N ASP A 121 4.63 6.04 -11.55
CA ASP A 121 4.37 7.49 -11.69
C ASP A 121 2.86 7.80 -11.78
N ALA A 122 2.08 6.98 -12.49
CA ALA A 122 0.63 7.16 -12.58
C ALA A 122 -0.10 6.73 -11.29
N ALA A 123 0.32 5.63 -10.65
CA ALA A 123 -0.24 5.18 -9.37
C ALA A 123 0.06 6.17 -8.23
N LEU A 124 1.29 6.68 -8.21
CA LEU A 124 1.77 7.68 -7.29
C LEU A 124 1.07 8.99 -7.58
N SER A 125 1.12 9.54 -8.79
CA SER A 125 0.39 10.77 -9.12
C SER A 125 -1.08 10.68 -8.67
N GLY A 126 -1.80 9.60 -9.00
CA GLY A 126 -3.17 9.41 -8.53
C GLY A 126 -3.36 9.30 -7.01
N ALA A 127 -2.36 8.82 -6.26
CA ALA A 127 -2.35 8.83 -4.80
C ALA A 127 -1.93 10.19 -4.23
N LEU A 128 -1.01 10.88 -4.90
CA LEU A 128 -0.38 12.15 -4.53
C LEU A 128 -1.32 13.35 -4.77
N THR A 129 -2.06 13.38 -5.88
CA THR A 129 -3.10 14.42 -6.14
C THR A 129 -4.22 14.37 -5.10
N ARG A 130 -4.43 13.23 -4.43
CA ARG A 130 -5.37 13.09 -3.30
C ARG A 130 -4.77 13.49 -1.96
N CYS A 131 -3.48 13.78 -1.91
CA CYS A 131 -2.63 13.84 -0.71
C CYS A 131 -1.89 15.18 -0.52
N GLY A 132 -2.39 16.31 -1.05
CA GLY A 132 -1.74 17.65 -1.00
C GLY A 132 -0.56 17.83 -0.01
N PHE A 133 0.65 17.98 -0.52
CA PHE A 133 1.95 17.65 0.10
C PHE A 133 2.45 18.52 1.27
N PRO A 134 3.36 18.01 2.14
CA PRO A 134 4.78 17.62 1.85
C PRO A 134 5.15 16.14 2.11
N ILE A 135 6.24 15.63 1.49
CA ILE A 135 6.76 14.25 1.64
C ILE A 135 8.02 14.20 2.54
N SER A 136 8.03 13.29 3.52
CA SER A 136 9.26 12.82 4.20
C SER A 136 9.59 11.36 3.82
N VAL A 137 10.82 11.09 3.37
CA VAL A 137 11.23 9.75 2.91
C VAL A 137 11.87 8.96 4.05
N ALA A 138 11.22 7.89 4.50
CA ALA A 138 11.78 6.89 5.39
C ALA A 138 12.04 5.58 4.63
N SER A 139 13.29 5.13 4.59
CA SER A 139 13.65 3.83 4.03
C SER A 139 14.28 3.01 5.13
N PRO A 140 13.59 2.03 5.73
CA PRO A 140 14.28 0.99 6.46
C PRO A 140 14.91 0.07 5.41
N LEU A 141 16.16 0.34 5.06
CA LEU A 141 17.02 -0.76 4.65
C LEU A 141 17.11 -1.64 5.90
N LEU A 142 16.60 -2.88 5.84
CA LEU A 142 16.83 -3.83 6.91
C LEU A 142 18.35 -3.94 7.09
N ASP A 143 18.83 -3.64 8.30
CA ASP A 143 20.26 -3.66 8.62
C ASP A 143 20.87 -5.01 8.21
N GLY A 144 21.79 -4.98 7.22
CA GLY A 144 22.68 -6.10 6.93
C GLY A 144 22.55 -6.81 5.58
N GLU A 145 21.60 -6.49 4.70
CA GLU A 145 21.58 -7.05 3.33
C GLU A 145 22.11 -6.04 2.29
N THR A 146 23.20 -6.40 1.60
CA THR A 146 23.69 -5.66 0.42
C THR A 146 22.68 -5.79 -0.72
N LEU A 147 22.01 -4.69 -1.05
CA LEU A 147 21.28 -4.54 -2.31
C LEU A 147 22.21 -4.88 -3.49
N SER A 148 21.71 -5.57 -4.50
CA SER A 148 22.41 -5.59 -5.80
C SER A 148 22.53 -4.15 -6.31
N ALA A 149 23.63 -3.83 -6.99
CA ALA A 149 23.88 -2.48 -7.52
C ALA A 149 22.71 -1.99 -8.39
N SER A 150 22.13 -2.88 -9.20
CA SER A 150 20.94 -2.61 -10.02
C SER A 150 19.72 -2.20 -9.19
N ASN A 151 19.45 -2.86 -8.06
CA ASN A 151 18.30 -2.53 -7.22
C ASN A 151 18.52 -1.19 -6.48
N ALA A 152 19.76 -0.89 -6.07
CA ALA A 152 20.10 0.35 -5.38
C ALA A 152 20.02 1.57 -6.31
N GLU A 153 20.49 1.45 -7.56
CA GLU A 153 20.35 2.50 -8.58
C GLU A 153 18.88 2.76 -8.92
N GLU A 154 18.10 1.69 -9.13
CA GLU A 154 16.65 1.78 -9.37
C GLU A 154 15.94 2.46 -8.20
N LEU A 155 16.24 2.09 -6.95
CA LEU A 155 15.67 2.70 -5.75
C LEU A 155 16.03 4.18 -5.62
N THR A 156 17.28 4.53 -5.94
CA THR A 156 17.75 5.91 -5.91
C THR A 156 17.04 6.75 -6.97
N ALA A 157 16.87 6.20 -8.18
CA ALA A 157 16.12 6.85 -9.26
C ALA A 157 14.63 7.03 -8.90
N VAL A 158 14.01 6.04 -8.28
CA VAL A 158 12.61 6.10 -7.82
C VAL A 158 12.44 7.13 -6.71
N LYS A 159 13.32 7.13 -5.71
CA LYS A 159 13.34 8.12 -4.65
C LYS A 159 13.53 9.54 -5.20
N ALA A 160 14.48 9.74 -6.11
CA ALA A 160 14.72 11.04 -6.74
C ALA A 160 13.53 11.52 -7.57
N ARG A 161 12.90 10.62 -8.34
CA ARG A 161 11.68 10.92 -9.11
C ARG A 161 10.50 11.29 -8.21
N LEU A 162 10.34 10.57 -7.11
CA LEU A 162 9.29 10.83 -6.12
C LEU A 162 9.45 12.18 -5.44
N LEU A 163 10.69 12.55 -5.08
CA LEU A 163 10.99 13.88 -4.56
C LEU A 163 10.69 14.99 -5.59
N HIS A 164 11.00 14.75 -6.85
CA HIS A 164 10.67 15.69 -7.93
C HIS A 164 9.15 15.87 -8.10
N LEU A 165 8.38 14.76 -8.10
CA LEU A 165 6.92 14.81 -8.21
C LEU A 165 6.27 15.52 -7.01
N ALA A 166 6.80 15.31 -5.81
CA ALA A 166 6.36 16.01 -4.60
C ALA A 166 6.53 17.53 -4.72
N SER A 167 7.73 17.96 -5.12
CA SER A 167 8.07 19.38 -5.30
C SER A 167 7.25 20.06 -6.40
N ALA A 168 6.95 19.34 -7.49
CA ALA A 168 6.09 19.85 -8.56
C ALA A 168 4.66 20.09 -8.08
N ALA A 169 4.11 19.17 -7.28
CA ALA A 169 2.75 19.30 -6.76
C ALA A 169 2.60 20.39 -5.69
N GLU A 170 3.64 20.66 -4.89
CA GLU A 170 3.66 21.80 -3.96
C GLU A 170 3.59 23.15 -4.71
N SER A 171 4.21 23.23 -5.89
CA SER A 171 4.26 24.44 -6.72
C SER A 171 2.94 24.75 -7.43
N GLU A 172 2.08 23.76 -7.65
CA GLU A 172 0.75 23.96 -8.28
C GLU A 172 -0.35 24.36 -7.27
N THR A 173 -0.09 24.19 -5.97
CA THR A 173 -1.02 24.53 -4.88
C THR A 173 -0.73 25.86 -4.18
N ALA A 174 0.35 26.56 -4.57
CA ALA A 174 0.80 27.84 -4.02
C ALA A 174 0.40 29.02 -4.91
#